data_AF-A0A168RNT0-F1
#
_entry.id   AF-A0A168RNT0-F1
#
_cell.length_a   1.000
_cell.length_b   1.000
_cell.length_c   1.000
_cell.angle_alpha   90.00
_cell.angle_beta   90.00
_cell.angle_gamma   90.00
#
_symmetry.space_group_name_H-M   'P 1'
#
loop_
_entity.id
_entity.type
_entity.pdbx_description
1 polymer ?
#
loop_
_entity_poly.entity_id
_entity_poly.type
_entity_poly.pdbx_seq_one_letter_code
_entity_poly.pdbx_strand_id
1 'polypeptide(L)'
;MKTGYSEHATKVASIAGGYEGVNPNINLYGQWFDDDDDFGDEIRYFKSKNVKVINMSFGKKYHDNIDLEYNVNSAKLDKIAQENPEIIFVLSAGNDGFEQFHQLNNWKLANNVLIVGSTDNGKNSAIYSSYDSYTDRQITLLAPGLYYKNGIPFNGTSFAALFITGIISLTLQKYPKVYDKGKNNIIAISTLLVSTKNRKYSDHISINSDGAGIFDYNKLDQAFSNLYYHSKINSLDDNFIKEINLKENQNLKLSLAWEANVIKKIKYRPSPPVHSIGYNVPLNFEEKPKNHVFPPIKILYGKMETTIQNFDLYLLDENNNVVQKPNSLRRNIELIEWKVNKTGKYKIKVIEPLKEQDFVLSYTLN
;
A
#
# COMPACT_ATOMS: atom_id res chain seq x y z
N MET A 1 -27.01 22.25 8.21
CA MET A 1 -25.93 21.74 7.33
C MET A 1 -24.66 21.62 8.15
N LYS A 2 -24.17 20.40 8.43
CA LYS A 2 -22.82 20.22 9.01
C LYS A 2 -21.81 20.27 7.86
N THR A 3 -21.47 21.47 7.41
CA THR A 3 -20.33 21.70 6.52
C THR A 3 -19.10 21.89 7.41
N GLY A 4 -18.27 20.87 7.57
CA GLY A 4 -17.06 20.99 8.37
C GLY A 4 -16.21 19.74 8.27
N TYR A 5 -15.32 19.69 7.28
CA TYR A 5 -14.18 18.77 7.33
C TYR A 5 -13.30 19.11 8.54
N SER A 6 -12.66 18.12 9.16
CA SER A 6 -11.81 18.36 10.32
C SER A 6 -10.60 19.23 9.96
N GLU A 7 -10.04 19.94 10.95
CA GLU A 7 -8.80 20.71 10.75
C GLU A 7 -7.66 19.77 10.31
N HIS A 8 -7.63 18.54 10.83
CA HIS A 8 -6.68 17.51 10.40
C HIS A 8 -6.82 17.21 8.91
N ALA A 9 -8.03 16.90 8.42
CA ALA A 9 -8.27 16.60 7.01
C ALA A 9 -7.86 17.77 6.10
N THR A 10 -8.14 19.00 6.52
CA THR A 10 -7.76 20.22 5.78
C THR A 10 -6.23 20.38 5.69
N LYS A 11 -5.52 20.23 6.80
CA LYS A 11 -4.05 20.32 6.85
C LYS A 11 -3.41 19.24 5.99
N VAL A 12 -3.86 18.00 6.17
CA VAL A 12 -3.39 16.85 5.41
C VAL A 12 -3.60 17.16 3.93
N ALA A 13 -4.84 17.41 3.47
CA ALA A 13 -5.17 17.70 2.06
C ALA A 13 -4.25 18.74 1.38
N SER A 14 -3.83 19.76 2.13
CA SER A 14 -2.94 20.81 1.61
C SER A 14 -1.56 20.31 1.17
N ILE A 15 -1.04 19.21 1.74
CA ILE A 15 0.23 18.60 1.33
C ILE A 15 0.16 18.08 -0.11
N ALA A 16 -0.97 17.51 -0.51
CA ALA A 16 -1.11 16.96 -1.86
C ALA A 16 -1.49 18.04 -2.88
N GLY A 17 -2.55 18.81 -2.59
CA GLY A 17 -3.16 19.73 -3.56
C GLY A 17 -3.38 21.15 -3.06
N GLY A 18 -2.73 21.55 -1.96
CA GLY A 18 -2.69 22.96 -1.55
C GLY A 18 -1.80 23.79 -2.47
N TYR A 19 -1.77 25.11 -2.26
CA TYR A 19 -0.99 26.05 -3.08
C TYR A 19 0.51 25.69 -3.16
N GLU A 20 1.10 25.24 -2.05
CA GLU A 20 2.47 24.72 -1.98
C GLU A 20 2.51 23.18 -1.88
N GLY A 21 1.41 22.53 -2.22
CA GLY A 21 1.30 21.08 -2.23
C GLY A 21 2.15 20.46 -3.34
N VAL A 22 2.37 19.16 -3.23
CA VAL A 22 3.16 18.38 -4.20
C VAL A 22 2.58 18.50 -5.63
N ASN A 23 1.26 18.55 -5.77
CA ASN A 23 0.58 18.76 -7.05
C ASN A 23 -0.62 19.71 -6.88
N PRO A 24 -0.43 21.03 -7.01
CA PRO A 24 -1.52 22.01 -6.81
C PRO A 24 -2.61 21.95 -7.91
N ASN A 25 -2.41 21.19 -8.99
CA ASN A 25 -3.32 21.12 -10.13
C ASN A 25 -4.32 19.95 -10.06
N ILE A 26 -4.60 19.45 -8.86
CA ILE A 26 -5.53 18.33 -8.64
C ILE A 26 -6.85 18.79 -8.03
N ASN A 27 -7.93 18.09 -8.36
CA ASN A 27 -9.20 18.23 -7.65
C ASN A 27 -9.17 17.41 -6.37
N LEU A 28 -9.54 18.03 -5.24
CA LEU A 28 -9.64 17.37 -3.95
C LEU A 28 -11.11 17.08 -3.62
N TYR A 29 -11.39 15.84 -3.25
CA TYR A 29 -12.72 15.40 -2.79
C TYR A 29 -12.58 14.84 -1.37
N GLY A 30 -13.35 15.39 -0.44
CA GLY A 30 -13.39 14.91 0.94
C GLY A 30 -14.65 14.12 1.21
N GLN A 31 -14.52 13.01 1.92
CA GLN A 31 -15.64 12.25 2.46
C GLN A 31 -15.34 11.95 3.93
N TRP A 32 -16.36 12.08 4.77
CA TRP A 32 -16.26 11.64 6.17
C TRP A 32 -16.43 10.12 6.19
N PHE A 33 -15.63 9.45 7.01
CA PHE A 33 -15.63 8.01 7.17
C PHE A 33 -15.77 7.68 8.66
N ASP A 34 -16.73 6.84 9.00
CA ASP A 34 -16.80 6.17 10.30
C ASP A 34 -16.23 4.76 10.17
N ASP A 35 -15.48 4.30 11.17
CA ASP A 35 -14.82 2.99 11.11
C ASP A 35 -15.80 1.81 11.14
N ASP A 36 -17.07 2.05 11.47
CA ASP A 36 -18.15 1.07 11.44
C ASP A 36 -18.88 1.02 10.07
N ASP A 37 -18.56 1.95 9.15
CA ASP A 37 -19.17 2.03 7.83
C ASP A 37 -18.65 0.96 6.86
N ASP A 38 -19.48 0.57 5.88
CA ASP A 38 -19.10 -0.48 4.94
C ASP A 38 -18.03 -0.03 3.90
N PHE A 39 -17.53 1.20 3.96
CA PHE A 39 -16.65 1.86 2.99
C PHE A 39 -17.20 1.92 1.54
N GLY A 40 -18.26 1.17 1.22
CA GLY A 40 -18.80 1.03 -0.12
C GLY A 40 -19.49 2.28 -0.64
N ASP A 41 -20.14 3.07 0.23
CA ASP A 41 -20.75 4.35 -0.16
C ASP A 41 -19.69 5.40 -0.49
N GLU A 42 -18.60 5.44 0.29
CA GLU A 42 -17.45 6.30 0.07
C GLU A 42 -16.80 5.98 -1.27
N ILE A 43 -16.59 4.70 -1.57
CA ILE A 43 -16.04 4.26 -2.86
C ILE A 43 -16.97 4.63 -4.01
N ARG A 44 -18.30 4.41 -3.89
CA ARG A 44 -19.27 4.85 -4.91
C ARG A 44 -19.20 6.35 -5.16
N TYR A 45 -19.13 7.15 -4.09
CA TYR A 45 -18.97 8.60 -4.20
C TYR A 45 -17.68 8.97 -4.95
N PHE A 46 -16.54 8.42 -4.54
CA PHE A 46 -15.26 8.71 -5.20
C PHE A 46 -15.24 8.28 -6.67
N LYS A 47 -15.84 7.14 -7.02
CA LYS A 47 -16.02 6.71 -8.42
C LYS A 47 -16.89 7.67 -9.21
N SER A 48 -17.98 8.19 -8.63
CA SER A 48 -18.82 9.21 -9.28
C SER A 48 -18.07 10.51 -9.60
N LYS A 49 -16.97 10.76 -8.89
CA LYS A 49 -16.06 11.90 -9.10
C LYS A 49 -14.81 11.55 -9.92
N ASN A 50 -14.75 10.34 -10.46
CA ASN A 50 -13.60 9.80 -11.21
C ASN A 50 -12.27 9.89 -10.43
N VAL A 51 -12.32 9.70 -9.11
CA VAL A 51 -11.12 9.67 -8.26
C VAL A 51 -10.26 8.46 -8.61
N LYS A 52 -8.94 8.69 -8.73
CA LYS A 52 -7.94 7.65 -9.04
C LYS A 52 -6.98 7.34 -7.90
N VAL A 53 -6.95 8.17 -6.86
CA VAL A 53 -6.14 7.95 -5.66
C VAL A 53 -6.97 8.32 -4.44
N ILE A 54 -7.10 7.39 -3.49
CA ILE A 54 -7.76 7.61 -2.22
C ILE A 54 -6.69 7.54 -1.13
N ASN A 55 -6.57 8.63 -0.38
CA ASN A 55 -5.78 8.62 0.83
C ASN A 55 -6.64 8.32 2.05
N MET A 56 -6.09 7.51 2.94
CA MET A 56 -6.66 7.09 4.19
C MET A 56 -5.66 7.42 5.30
N SER A 57 -5.74 8.64 5.83
CA SER A 57 -4.93 9.08 6.98
C SER A 57 -5.68 8.90 8.28
N PHE A 58 -6.18 7.68 8.51
CA PHE A 58 -6.94 7.28 9.69
C PHE A 58 -6.55 5.86 10.13
N GLY A 59 -7.04 5.45 11.29
CA GLY A 59 -6.96 4.07 11.74
C GLY A 59 -7.43 3.91 13.17
N LYS A 60 -7.89 2.71 13.54
CA LYS A 60 -8.24 2.37 14.91
C LYS A 60 -6.98 2.26 15.76
N LYS A 61 -7.08 2.75 17.01
CA LYS A 61 -6.12 2.35 18.04
C LYS A 61 -6.32 0.88 18.34
N TYR A 62 -5.25 0.24 18.79
CA TYR A 62 -5.30 -1.14 19.25
C TYR A 62 -6.32 -1.29 20.39
N HIS A 63 -7.25 -2.23 20.25
CA HIS A 63 -8.23 -2.56 21.29
C HIS A 63 -8.11 -4.01 21.78
N ASP A 64 -7.84 -4.96 20.90
CA ASP A 64 -7.66 -6.38 21.22
C ASP A 64 -6.64 -7.02 20.25
N ASN A 65 -6.05 -8.16 20.64
CA ASN A 65 -5.06 -8.92 19.87
C ASN A 65 -5.51 -9.23 18.44
N ILE A 66 -6.83 -9.29 18.19
CA ILE A 66 -7.40 -9.51 16.85
C ILE A 66 -7.11 -8.37 15.87
N ASP A 67 -6.82 -7.17 16.37
CA ASP A 67 -6.42 -6.03 15.54
C ASP A 67 -4.98 -6.16 15.04
N LEU A 68 -4.17 -7.03 15.65
CA LEU A 68 -2.76 -7.21 15.34
C LEU A 68 -2.53 -8.34 14.33
N GLU A 69 -3.60 -9.05 13.98
CA GLU A 69 -3.61 -10.07 12.95
C GLU A 69 -4.50 -9.65 11.78
N TYR A 70 -4.24 -10.22 10.60
CA TYR A 70 -5.07 -9.97 9.43
C TYR A 70 -6.55 -10.30 9.74
N ASN A 71 -7.42 -9.31 9.61
CA ASN A 71 -8.78 -9.33 10.14
C ASN A 71 -9.80 -8.83 9.12
N VAL A 72 -11.04 -8.63 9.58
CA VAL A 72 -12.17 -8.23 8.71
C VAL A 72 -11.89 -6.93 7.96
N ASN A 73 -11.24 -5.96 8.60
CA ASN A 73 -10.99 -4.64 8.01
C ASN A 73 -9.88 -4.69 6.96
N SER A 74 -8.76 -5.37 7.24
CA SER A 74 -7.72 -5.58 6.21
C SER A 74 -8.25 -6.39 5.03
N ALA A 75 -9.03 -7.46 5.29
CA ALA A 75 -9.63 -8.28 4.25
C ALA A 75 -10.62 -7.50 3.37
N LYS A 76 -11.41 -6.63 4.00
CA LYS A 76 -12.33 -5.74 3.31
C LYS A 76 -11.60 -4.74 2.43
N LEU A 77 -10.55 -4.10 2.93
CA LEU A 77 -9.74 -3.17 2.13
C LEU A 77 -9.03 -3.87 0.97
N ASP A 78 -8.48 -5.06 1.18
CA ASP A 78 -7.89 -5.86 0.09
C ASP A 78 -8.91 -6.21 -0.99
N LYS A 79 -10.13 -6.57 -0.59
CA LYS A 79 -11.24 -6.84 -1.51
C LYS A 79 -11.66 -5.59 -2.28
N ILE A 80 -11.81 -4.45 -1.59
CA ILE A 80 -12.16 -3.18 -2.24
C ILE A 80 -11.08 -2.76 -3.24
N ALA A 81 -9.80 -2.94 -2.90
CA ALA A 81 -8.69 -2.64 -3.80
C ALA A 81 -8.69 -3.55 -5.05
N GLN A 82 -9.04 -4.83 -4.91
CA GLN A 82 -9.19 -5.76 -6.04
C GLN A 82 -10.37 -5.42 -6.94
N GLU A 83 -11.52 -5.04 -6.36
CA GLU A 83 -12.74 -4.71 -7.10
C GLU A 83 -12.67 -3.34 -7.78
N ASN A 84 -11.68 -2.51 -7.42
CA ASN A 84 -11.46 -1.18 -7.96
C ASN A 84 -9.99 -1.01 -8.37
N PRO A 85 -9.47 -1.83 -9.30
CA PRO A 85 -8.05 -1.89 -9.62
C PRO A 85 -7.55 -0.60 -10.32
N GLU A 86 -8.45 0.26 -10.79
CA GLU A 86 -8.17 1.59 -11.32
C GLU A 86 -7.94 2.67 -10.24
N ILE A 87 -8.21 2.37 -8.96
CA ILE A 87 -8.04 3.30 -7.84
C ILE A 87 -6.84 2.89 -7.00
N ILE A 88 -5.97 3.85 -6.69
CA ILE A 88 -4.80 3.65 -5.84
C ILE A 88 -5.14 3.98 -4.39
N PHE A 89 -4.87 3.06 -3.48
CA PHE A 89 -5.15 3.23 -2.05
C PHE A 89 -3.87 3.50 -1.27
N VAL A 90 -3.83 4.62 -0.55
CA VAL A 90 -2.67 5.05 0.24
C VAL A 90 -3.09 5.22 1.70
N LEU A 91 -2.55 4.40 2.59
CA LEU A 91 -2.85 4.38 4.01
C LEU A 91 -1.63 4.88 4.82
N SER A 92 -1.87 5.69 5.84
CA SER A 92 -0.80 6.05 6.80
C SER A 92 -0.47 4.89 7.72
N ALA A 93 0.81 4.69 8.04
CA ALA A 93 1.24 3.59 8.90
C ALA A 93 0.74 3.69 10.35
N GLY A 94 0.47 4.88 10.87
CA GLY A 94 0.14 5.11 12.28
C GLY A 94 1.29 5.75 13.06
N ASN A 95 0.97 6.31 14.22
CA ASN A 95 1.92 7.07 15.04
C ASN A 95 2.21 6.37 16.38
N ASP A 96 2.03 5.05 16.42
CA ASP A 96 2.11 4.22 17.62
C ASP A 96 3.51 3.55 17.76
N GLY A 97 4.54 4.07 17.08
CA GLY A 97 5.89 3.49 17.05
C GLY A 97 6.60 3.44 18.42
N PHE A 98 6.13 4.24 19.39
CA PHE A 98 6.61 4.23 20.77
C PHE A 98 5.97 3.15 21.64
N GLU A 99 4.86 2.55 21.21
CA GLU A 99 4.21 1.51 21.98
C GLU A 99 5.07 0.24 21.94
N GLN A 100 4.98 -0.60 22.97
CA GLN A 100 5.73 -1.86 23.11
C GLN A 100 5.56 -2.80 21.90
N PHE A 101 4.54 -2.50 21.11
CA PHE A 101 3.99 -3.22 19.99
C PHE A 101 4.03 -2.28 18.78
N HIS A 102 5.12 -2.32 18.02
CA HIS A 102 5.44 -1.39 16.92
C HIS A 102 4.54 -1.51 15.66
N GLN A 103 3.22 -1.62 15.86
CA GLN A 103 2.38 -2.45 15.01
C GLN A 103 1.46 -1.69 14.08
N LEU A 104 1.65 -1.96 12.79
CA LEU A 104 0.56 -1.98 11.83
C LEU A 104 -0.53 -2.90 12.38
N ASN A 105 -1.76 -2.39 12.35
CA ASN A 105 -2.93 -3.06 12.86
C ASN A 105 -4.12 -2.84 11.92
N ASN A 106 -5.11 -3.72 12.02
CA ASN A 106 -6.42 -3.55 11.43
C ASN A 106 -6.31 -3.26 9.91
N TRP A 107 -6.89 -2.17 9.38
CA TRP A 107 -6.78 -1.75 7.98
C TRP A 107 -5.34 -1.80 7.41
N LYS A 108 -4.33 -1.51 8.26
CA LYS A 108 -2.91 -1.47 7.88
C LYS A 108 -2.28 -2.85 7.69
N LEU A 109 -3.05 -3.91 7.84
CA LEU A 109 -2.62 -5.27 7.51
C LEU A 109 -3.03 -5.68 6.08
N ALA A 110 -3.73 -4.82 5.34
CA ALA A 110 -4.07 -5.03 3.94
C ALA A 110 -2.81 -5.13 3.05
N ASN A 111 -2.85 -6.02 2.06
CA ASN A 111 -1.75 -6.36 1.16
C ASN A 111 -1.78 -5.57 -0.17
N ASN A 112 -2.98 -5.19 -0.64
CA ASN A 112 -3.22 -4.56 -1.94
C ASN A 112 -3.15 -3.04 -1.92
N VAL A 113 -2.63 -2.47 -0.83
CA VAL A 113 -2.56 -1.02 -0.61
C VAL A 113 -1.15 -0.55 -0.26
N LEU A 114 -0.89 0.73 -0.52
CA LEU A 114 0.33 1.40 -0.10
C LEU A 114 0.22 1.78 1.38
N ILE A 115 1.19 1.38 2.20
CA ILE A 115 1.27 1.82 3.59
C ILE A 115 2.51 2.68 3.73
N VAL A 116 2.33 3.93 4.16
CA VAL A 116 3.39 4.93 4.17
C VAL A 116 3.78 5.28 5.60
N GLY A 117 5.02 4.98 5.95
CA GLY A 117 5.65 5.43 7.19
C GLY A 117 6.26 6.82 7.04
N SER A 118 6.60 7.43 8.16
CA SER A 118 7.15 8.79 8.21
C SER A 118 8.65 8.80 8.50
N THR A 119 9.38 9.72 7.87
CA THR A 119 10.76 10.01 8.24
C THR A 119 10.87 11.18 9.21
N ASP A 120 11.89 11.16 10.07
CA ASP A 120 12.39 12.36 10.75
C ASP A 120 13.30 13.15 9.79
N ASN A 121 12.87 14.36 9.43
CA ASN A 121 13.62 15.29 8.57
C ASN A 121 14.15 14.68 7.25
N GLY A 122 13.47 13.66 6.69
CA GLY A 122 13.84 13.01 5.43
C GLY A 122 15.08 12.12 5.48
N LYS A 123 15.61 11.81 6.68
CA LYS A 123 16.90 11.10 6.84
C LYS A 123 16.78 9.70 7.41
N ASN A 124 15.96 9.50 8.43
CA ASN A 124 15.75 8.22 9.10
C ASN A 124 14.26 8.01 9.35
N SER A 125 13.84 6.78 9.64
CA SER A 125 12.47 6.53 10.14
C SER A 125 12.18 7.39 11.37
N ALA A 126 10.99 7.99 11.42
CA ALA A 126 10.56 8.75 12.58
C ALA A 126 10.21 7.79 13.71
N ILE A 127 10.67 8.08 14.92
CA ILE A 127 10.46 7.21 16.09
C ILE A 127 8.98 6.96 16.41
N TYR A 128 8.08 7.89 16.05
CA TYR A 128 6.63 7.71 16.22
C TYR A 128 6.02 6.82 15.14
N SER A 129 6.67 6.62 13.99
CA SER A 129 6.08 5.91 12.86
C SER A 129 5.95 4.42 13.19
N SER A 130 4.74 3.86 13.09
CA SER A 130 4.57 2.41 13.04
C SER A 130 5.24 1.86 11.76
N TYR A 131 5.73 0.62 11.80
CA TYR A 131 6.58 0.10 10.73
C TYR A 131 6.39 -1.38 10.35
N ASP A 132 6.04 -2.26 11.28
CA ASP A 132 5.83 -3.69 11.01
C ASP A 132 4.64 -4.29 11.78
N SER A 133 4.46 -5.61 11.74
CA SER A 133 3.41 -6.31 12.48
C SER A 133 3.88 -7.70 12.89
N TYR A 134 3.17 -8.32 13.83
CA TYR A 134 3.39 -9.72 14.21
C TYR A 134 3.17 -10.74 13.09
N THR A 135 2.44 -10.33 12.04
CA THR A 135 2.14 -11.19 10.90
C THR A 135 3.11 -11.00 9.74
N ASP A 136 4.25 -10.34 10.00
CA ASP A 136 5.30 -10.09 9.01
C ASP A 136 4.84 -9.16 7.84
N ARG A 137 3.84 -8.31 8.13
CA ARG A 137 3.49 -7.16 7.29
C ARG A 137 4.32 -5.96 7.70
N GLN A 138 5.05 -5.35 6.76
CA GLN A 138 5.74 -4.07 6.92
C GLN A 138 5.10 -2.97 6.07
N ILE A 139 5.47 -1.72 6.35
CA ILE A 139 5.16 -0.57 5.48
C ILE A 139 5.73 -0.77 4.07
N THR A 140 5.19 -0.05 3.09
CA THR A 140 5.74 -0.06 1.73
C THR A 140 7.04 0.73 1.67
N LEU A 141 7.03 1.97 2.18
CA LEU A 141 8.17 2.89 2.15
C LEU A 141 8.01 3.99 3.19
N LEU A 142 9.08 4.75 3.39
CA LEU A 142 9.10 5.96 4.22
C LEU A 142 9.05 7.23 3.36
N ALA A 143 8.33 8.24 3.83
CA ALA A 143 8.25 9.55 3.20
C ALA A 143 8.31 10.70 4.24
N PRO A 144 8.62 11.95 3.82
CA PRO A 144 8.56 13.10 4.71
C PRO A 144 7.16 13.30 5.30
N GLY A 145 7.04 13.26 6.63
CA GLY A 145 5.77 13.49 7.34
C GLY A 145 5.77 14.76 8.18
N LEU A 146 6.50 15.79 7.74
CA LEU A 146 6.59 17.09 8.39
C LEU A 146 5.75 18.12 7.62
N TYR A 147 4.91 18.85 8.34
CA TYR A 147 4.07 19.94 7.82
C TYR A 147 4.28 21.19 8.68
N TYR A 148 4.37 22.37 8.04
CA TYR A 148 4.46 23.64 8.77
C TYR A 148 3.14 24.41 8.63
N LYS A 149 2.60 24.88 9.76
CA LYS A 149 1.50 25.86 9.78
C LYS A 149 1.93 27.06 10.62
N ASN A 150 2.00 28.24 10.00
CA ASN A 150 2.45 29.48 10.65
C ASN A 150 3.81 29.32 11.38
N GLY A 151 4.75 28.58 10.76
CA GLY A 151 6.06 28.29 11.34
C GLY A 151 6.09 27.17 12.40
N ILE A 152 4.94 26.61 12.78
CA ILE A 152 4.85 25.52 13.76
C ILE A 152 4.90 24.17 13.04
N PRO A 153 5.86 23.28 13.40
CA PRO A 153 5.96 21.95 12.80
C PRO A 153 4.91 20.99 13.36
N PHE A 154 4.28 20.24 12.48
CA PHE A 154 3.39 19.11 12.78
C PHE A 154 3.97 17.86 12.14
N ASN A 155 4.04 16.78 12.91
CA ASN A 155 4.61 15.51 12.48
C ASN A 155 3.54 14.42 12.47
N GLY A 156 3.60 13.52 11.49
CA GLY A 156 2.69 12.38 11.44
C GLY A 156 2.75 11.60 10.13
N THR A 157 2.49 10.30 10.22
CA THR A 157 2.35 9.43 9.05
C THR A 157 1.22 9.86 8.11
N SER A 158 0.21 10.60 8.61
CA SER A 158 -0.81 11.25 7.79
C SER A 158 -0.23 12.19 6.73
N PHE A 159 0.76 13.01 7.10
CA PHE A 159 1.42 13.93 6.17
C PHE A 159 2.30 13.17 5.17
N ALA A 160 2.99 12.12 5.62
CA ALA A 160 3.80 11.26 4.77
C ALA A 160 2.96 10.53 3.70
N ALA A 161 1.82 9.96 4.12
CA ALA A 161 0.89 9.30 3.22
C ALA A 161 0.33 10.27 2.16
N LEU A 162 0.07 11.53 2.54
CA LEU A 162 -0.41 12.51 1.57
C LEU A 162 0.66 13.08 0.65
N PHE A 163 1.89 13.19 1.13
CA PHE A 163 3.02 13.50 0.28
C PHE A 163 3.11 12.47 -0.86
N ILE A 164 3.05 11.17 -0.53
CA ILE A 164 3.03 10.09 -1.54
C ILE A 164 1.77 10.12 -2.41
N THR A 165 0.62 10.47 -1.85
CA THR A 165 -0.61 10.67 -2.63
C THR A 165 -0.43 11.76 -3.70
N GLY A 166 0.22 12.87 -3.34
CA GLY A 166 0.59 13.93 -4.28
C GLY A 166 1.56 13.44 -5.36
N ILE A 167 2.59 12.66 -4.99
CA ILE A 167 3.51 12.04 -5.95
C ILE A 167 2.78 11.13 -6.94
N ILE A 168 1.86 10.29 -6.45
CA ILE A 168 1.06 9.39 -7.31
C ILE A 168 0.16 10.18 -8.25
N SER A 169 -0.37 11.32 -7.81
CA SER A 169 -1.16 12.18 -8.70
C SER A 169 -0.32 12.73 -9.87
N LEU A 170 0.96 13.04 -9.64
CA LEU A 170 1.89 13.44 -10.69
C LEU A 170 2.19 12.28 -11.64
N THR A 171 2.36 11.06 -11.12
CA THR A 171 2.64 9.89 -11.98
C THR A 171 1.42 9.53 -12.83
N LEU A 172 0.21 9.66 -12.32
CA LEU A 172 -1.02 9.48 -13.10
C LEU A 172 -1.10 10.45 -14.28
N GLN A 173 -0.69 11.71 -14.09
CA GLN A 173 -0.64 12.72 -15.15
C GLN A 173 0.51 12.47 -16.13
N LYS A 174 1.69 12.08 -15.63
CA LYS A 174 2.91 11.91 -16.44
C LYS A 174 2.96 10.59 -17.22
N TYR A 175 2.38 9.52 -16.68
CA TYR A 175 2.44 8.16 -17.23
C TYR A 175 1.06 7.53 -17.50
N PRO A 176 0.12 8.23 -18.19
CA PRO A 176 -1.26 7.74 -18.36
C PRO A 176 -1.29 6.37 -19.06
N LYS A 177 -0.47 6.15 -20.09
CA LYS A 177 -0.37 4.87 -20.82
C LYS A 177 0.06 3.68 -19.97
N VAL A 178 0.76 3.92 -18.85
CA VAL A 178 1.10 2.87 -17.90
C VAL A 178 -0.14 2.51 -17.09
N TYR A 179 -0.85 3.50 -16.58
CA TYR A 179 -2.06 3.30 -15.79
C TYR A 179 -3.30 2.87 -16.60
N ASP A 180 -3.32 3.08 -17.93
CA ASP A 180 -4.38 2.55 -18.82
C ASP A 180 -4.47 1.01 -18.80
N LYS A 181 -3.47 0.32 -18.24
CA LYS A 181 -3.51 -1.12 -17.95
C LYS A 181 -4.54 -1.50 -16.90
N GLY A 182 -5.07 -0.52 -16.15
CA GLY A 182 -6.15 -0.73 -15.19
C GLY A 182 -5.74 -1.49 -13.92
N LYS A 183 -4.44 -1.56 -13.60
CA LYS A 183 -3.86 -2.26 -12.44
C LYS A 183 -3.06 -1.30 -11.57
N ASN A 184 -3.70 -0.20 -11.20
CA ASN A 184 -3.04 1.01 -10.72
C ASN A 184 -2.35 0.82 -9.36
N ASN A 185 -2.94 0.03 -8.44
CA ASN A 185 -2.31 -0.27 -7.14
C ASN A 185 -0.97 -0.97 -7.31
N ILE A 186 -0.93 -2.10 -8.02
CA ILE A 186 0.32 -2.88 -8.18
C ILE A 186 1.36 -2.16 -9.04
N ILE A 187 0.92 -1.32 -9.99
CA ILE A 187 1.81 -0.41 -10.74
C ILE A 187 2.47 0.60 -9.79
N ALA A 188 1.67 1.26 -8.94
CA ALA A 188 2.18 2.25 -8.00
C ALA A 188 3.09 1.61 -6.94
N ILE A 189 2.70 0.45 -6.39
CA ILE A 189 3.51 -0.31 -5.44
C ILE A 189 4.86 -0.69 -6.08
N SER A 190 4.85 -1.35 -7.23
CA SER A 190 6.07 -1.81 -7.90
C SER A 190 7.05 -0.67 -8.19
N THR A 191 6.56 0.44 -8.75
CA THR A 191 7.38 1.61 -9.09
C THR A 191 7.91 2.33 -7.85
N LEU A 192 7.08 2.51 -6.82
CA LEU A 192 7.48 3.23 -5.61
C LEU A 192 8.47 2.43 -4.75
N LEU A 193 8.37 1.09 -4.70
CA LEU A 193 9.34 0.24 -3.99
C LEU A 193 10.78 0.47 -4.48
N VAL A 194 10.97 0.63 -5.80
CA VAL A 194 12.29 0.87 -6.40
C VAL A 194 12.66 2.36 -6.49
N SER A 195 11.72 3.26 -6.18
CA SER A 195 11.93 4.72 -6.15
C SER A 195 12.32 5.20 -4.76
N THR A 196 13.28 4.51 -4.14
CA THR A 196 13.73 4.78 -2.78
C THR A 196 15.26 4.74 -2.72
N LYS A 197 15.83 5.48 -1.77
CA LYS A 197 17.27 5.42 -1.48
C LYS A 197 17.65 4.01 -1.03
N ASN A 198 18.85 3.57 -1.40
CA ASN A 198 19.41 2.33 -0.88
C ASN A 198 19.56 2.45 0.64
N ARG A 199 19.21 1.38 1.34
CA ARG A 199 19.34 1.33 2.79
C ARG A 199 20.83 1.23 3.14
N LYS A 200 21.27 1.94 4.20
CA LYS A 200 22.70 1.99 4.59
C LYS A 200 23.28 0.63 5.00
N TYR A 201 22.42 -0.32 5.36
CA TYR A 201 22.79 -1.69 5.72
C TYR A 201 22.49 -2.60 4.54
N SER A 202 23.46 -2.70 3.63
CA SER A 202 23.40 -3.46 2.37
C SER A 202 23.34 -4.98 2.52
N ASP A 203 23.29 -5.49 3.75
CA ASP A 203 23.37 -6.92 4.03
C ASP A 203 21.98 -7.55 4.24
N HIS A 204 20.90 -6.77 4.08
CA HIS A 204 19.53 -7.24 4.26
C HIS A 204 18.79 -7.37 2.93
N ILE A 205 18.56 -8.62 2.56
CA ILE A 205 17.97 -9.15 1.32
C ILE A 205 16.41 -9.06 1.37
N SER A 206 15.84 -8.20 2.22
CA SER A 206 14.39 -8.14 2.47
C SER A 206 13.87 -6.75 2.81
N ILE A 207 12.56 -6.56 2.68
CA ILE A 207 11.83 -5.44 3.26
C ILE A 207 11.94 -5.54 4.79
N ASN A 208 12.28 -4.43 5.45
CA ASN A 208 12.45 -4.36 6.90
C ASN A 208 11.48 -3.33 7.49
N SER A 209 11.74 -2.89 8.73
CA SER A 209 10.99 -1.79 9.37
C SER A 209 10.94 -0.50 8.54
N ASP A 210 11.93 -0.24 7.68
CA ASP A 210 11.92 0.95 6.82
C ASP A 210 11.14 0.72 5.50
N GLY A 211 10.46 -0.41 5.37
CA GLY A 211 9.83 -0.83 4.12
C GLY A 211 10.89 -1.06 3.04
N ALA A 212 10.69 -0.49 1.86
CA ALA A 212 11.71 -0.41 0.83
C ALA A 212 12.75 0.70 1.08
N GLY A 213 12.57 1.57 2.09
CA GLY A 213 13.43 2.71 2.37
C GLY A 213 12.75 4.05 2.12
N ILE A 214 13.55 5.11 2.10
CA ILE A 214 13.07 6.50 1.99
C ILE A 214 12.84 6.85 0.52
N PHE A 215 11.66 7.39 0.20
CA PHE A 215 11.30 7.84 -1.15
C PHE A 215 12.37 8.77 -1.77
N ASP A 216 12.68 8.52 -3.04
CA ASP A 216 13.60 9.30 -3.87
C ASP A 216 12.93 9.63 -5.21
N TYR A 217 12.54 10.89 -5.35
CA TYR A 217 11.89 11.40 -6.56
C TYR A 217 12.73 11.19 -7.83
N ASN A 218 14.05 11.27 -7.72
CA ASN A 218 14.95 11.17 -8.88
C ASN A 218 14.95 9.77 -9.51
N LYS A 219 14.44 8.77 -8.79
CA LYS A 219 14.36 7.38 -9.25
C LYS A 219 13.04 7.04 -9.93
N LEU A 220 12.04 7.91 -9.81
CA LEU A 220 10.69 7.67 -10.30
C LEU A 220 10.65 7.49 -11.82
N ASP A 221 11.30 8.38 -12.57
CA ASP A 221 11.30 8.31 -14.03
C ASP A 221 12.00 7.05 -14.55
N GLN A 222 13.10 6.65 -13.91
CA GLN A 222 13.78 5.40 -14.23
C GLN A 222 12.90 4.18 -13.90
N ALA A 223 12.20 4.18 -12.76
CA ALA A 223 11.28 3.13 -12.37
C ALA A 223 10.16 2.93 -13.41
N PHE A 224 9.48 4.01 -13.80
CA PHE A 224 8.42 3.94 -14.82
C PHE A 224 8.95 3.55 -16.20
N SER A 225 10.15 4.00 -16.57
CA SER A 225 10.77 3.64 -17.86
C SER A 225 11.16 2.16 -17.94
N ASN A 226 11.53 1.56 -16.80
CA ASN A 226 11.94 0.17 -16.70
C ASN A 226 10.81 -0.80 -16.36
N LEU A 227 9.60 -0.28 -16.12
CA LEU A 227 8.43 -1.06 -15.76
C LEU A 227 8.07 -2.07 -16.84
N TYR A 228 7.72 -3.27 -16.40
CA TYR A 228 7.10 -4.31 -17.19
C TYR A 228 5.81 -4.75 -16.51
N TYR A 229 4.73 -4.85 -17.28
CA TYR A 229 3.45 -5.39 -16.82
C TYR A 229 3.15 -6.65 -17.61
N HIS A 230 2.84 -7.71 -16.87
CA HIS A 230 2.34 -8.95 -17.41
C HIS A 230 0.84 -9.05 -17.12
N SER A 231 0.07 -9.44 -18.14
CA SER A 231 -1.32 -9.81 -17.97
C SER A 231 -1.46 -11.32 -18.05
N LYS A 232 -2.24 -11.89 -17.14
CA LYS A 232 -2.59 -13.33 -17.14
C LYS A 232 -3.25 -13.79 -18.45
N ILE A 233 -3.84 -12.87 -19.22
CA ILE A 233 -4.45 -13.16 -20.53
C ILE A 233 -3.38 -13.54 -21.56
N ASN A 234 -2.16 -13.01 -21.43
CA ASN A 234 -1.04 -13.26 -22.34
C ASN A 234 -0.21 -14.45 -21.85
N SER A 235 -0.84 -15.61 -21.72
CA SER A 235 -0.29 -16.88 -21.22
C SER A 235 1.21 -17.03 -21.47
N LEU A 236 2.03 -16.94 -20.42
CA LEU A 236 3.43 -17.36 -20.45
C LEU A 236 3.49 -18.81 -19.97
N ASP A 237 4.29 -19.65 -20.64
CA ASP A 237 4.30 -21.10 -20.40
C ASP A 237 4.68 -21.46 -18.96
N ASP A 238 5.93 -21.16 -18.54
CA ASP A 238 6.47 -21.61 -17.24
C ASP A 238 7.20 -20.51 -16.45
N ASN A 239 7.87 -19.58 -17.14
CA ASN A 239 8.60 -18.48 -16.50
C ASN A 239 8.68 -17.26 -17.41
N PHE A 240 8.78 -16.08 -16.79
CA PHE A 240 9.10 -14.83 -17.46
C PHE A 240 10.59 -14.57 -17.34
N ILE A 241 11.23 -14.15 -18.44
CA ILE A 241 12.65 -13.76 -18.44
C ILE A 241 12.79 -12.37 -19.08
N LYS A 242 13.42 -11.43 -18.35
CA LYS A 242 13.83 -10.12 -18.86
C LYS A 242 15.34 -9.97 -18.72
N GLU A 243 16.01 -9.72 -19.84
CA GLU A 243 17.45 -9.48 -19.84
C GLU A 243 17.76 -8.03 -19.49
N ILE A 244 18.78 -7.82 -18.67
CA ILE A 244 19.26 -6.50 -18.26
C ILE A 244 20.80 -6.47 -18.31
N ASN A 245 21.38 -5.33 -18.66
CA ASN A 245 22.82 -5.13 -18.62
C ASN A 245 23.18 -4.37 -17.34
N LEU A 246 24.11 -4.92 -16.56
CA LEU A 246 24.53 -4.34 -15.29
C LEU A 246 26.03 -4.03 -15.31
N LYS A 247 26.42 -2.93 -14.66
CA LYS A 247 27.81 -2.53 -14.47
C LYS A 247 28.27 -2.84 -13.06
N GLU A 248 29.51 -3.31 -12.93
CA GLU A 248 30.15 -3.53 -11.64
C GLU A 248 30.06 -2.29 -10.74
N ASN A 249 29.85 -2.51 -9.45
CA ASN A 249 29.66 -1.49 -8.41
C ASN A 249 28.38 -0.64 -8.48
N GLN A 250 27.56 -0.76 -9.52
CA GLN A 250 26.23 -0.14 -9.49
C GLN A 250 25.33 -0.91 -8.52
N ASN A 251 24.32 -0.24 -7.97
CA ASN A 251 23.30 -0.88 -7.15
C ASN A 251 22.03 -1.07 -7.96
N LEU A 252 21.55 -2.31 -8.01
CA LEU A 252 20.25 -2.68 -8.56
C LEU A 252 19.22 -2.68 -7.44
N LYS A 253 18.09 -2.03 -7.70
CA LYS A 253 16.86 -2.21 -6.93
C LYS A 253 15.76 -2.69 -7.84
N LEU A 254 15.20 -3.86 -7.56
CA LEU A 254 14.27 -4.56 -8.43
C LEU A 254 13.07 -5.03 -7.60
N SER A 255 11.86 -4.69 -8.04
CA SER A 255 10.62 -5.10 -7.40
C SER A 255 9.80 -6.00 -8.31
N LEU A 256 9.01 -6.85 -7.68
CA LEU A 256 7.88 -7.57 -8.24
C LEU A 256 6.67 -7.30 -7.35
N ALA A 257 5.50 -7.03 -7.94
CA ALA A 257 4.25 -6.84 -7.20
C ALA A 257 3.08 -7.47 -7.95
N TRP A 258 2.16 -8.08 -7.20
CA TRP A 258 0.92 -8.67 -7.71
C TRP A 258 -0.21 -8.45 -6.71
N GLU A 259 -1.44 -8.78 -7.09
CA GLU A 259 -2.59 -8.65 -6.19
C GLU A 259 -2.64 -9.83 -5.21
N ALA A 260 -2.73 -9.61 -3.90
CA ALA A 260 -3.10 -10.68 -2.97
C ALA A 260 -4.55 -11.09 -3.24
N ASN A 261 -4.87 -12.39 -3.28
CA ASN A 261 -6.25 -12.89 -3.43
C ASN A 261 -6.89 -13.13 -2.06
N VAL A 262 -8.06 -12.53 -1.81
CA VAL A 262 -8.74 -12.68 -0.52
C VAL A 262 -9.63 -13.93 -0.56
N ILE A 263 -9.20 -15.02 0.08
CA ILE A 263 -10.06 -16.19 0.35
C ILE A 263 -10.62 -16.08 1.76
N LYS A 264 -11.92 -15.86 1.87
CA LYS A 264 -12.61 -15.71 3.15
C LYS A 264 -12.62 -17.04 3.92
N LYS A 265 -11.78 -17.16 4.95
CA LYS A 265 -11.97 -18.09 6.07
C LYS A 265 -12.09 -17.30 7.36
N ILE A 266 -13.24 -17.40 8.02
CA ILE A 266 -13.46 -16.79 9.33
C ILE A 266 -13.09 -17.83 10.39
N LYS A 267 -12.06 -17.55 11.20
CA LYS A 267 -11.90 -18.23 12.49
C LYS A 267 -12.69 -17.44 13.51
N TYR A 268 -13.88 -17.93 13.86
CA TYR A 268 -14.74 -17.31 14.86
C TYR A 268 -14.08 -17.40 16.24
N ARG A 269 -13.99 -16.26 16.93
CA ARG A 269 -13.86 -16.23 18.38
C ARG A 269 -15.24 -15.88 18.92
N PRO A 270 -15.92 -16.75 19.67
CA PRO A 270 -17.19 -16.38 20.27
C PRO A 270 -16.92 -15.24 21.27
N SER A 271 -17.41 -14.04 20.99
CA SER A 271 -17.60 -13.03 22.03
C SER A 271 -18.65 -13.55 23.03
N PRO A 272 -18.57 -13.20 24.32
CA PRO A 272 -19.64 -13.54 25.26
C PRO A 272 -20.99 -13.05 24.71
N PRO A 273 -22.07 -13.82 24.89
CA PRO A 273 -23.37 -13.47 24.34
C PRO A 273 -23.83 -12.13 24.90
N VAL A 274 -23.97 -11.14 24.04
CA VAL A 274 -24.86 -9.99 24.27
C VAL A 274 -26.15 -10.27 23.51
N HIS A 275 -27.25 -10.34 24.25
CA HIS A 275 -28.57 -10.75 23.79
C HIS A 275 -29.05 -9.94 22.58
N SER A 276 -29.44 -10.59 21.48
CA SER A 276 -30.54 -10.15 20.60
C SER A 276 -30.91 -11.22 19.56
N ILE A 277 -32.21 -11.27 19.27
CA ILE A 277 -32.89 -12.05 18.23
C ILE A 277 -33.17 -11.09 17.06
N GLY A 278 -32.87 -11.48 15.82
CA GLY A 278 -33.15 -10.70 14.62
C GLY A 278 -34.12 -11.42 13.69
N TYR A 279 -35.04 -10.67 13.08
CA TYR A 279 -35.90 -11.13 11.98
C TYR A 279 -35.40 -10.52 10.65
N ASN A 280 -35.36 -11.34 9.60
CA ASN A 280 -35.11 -10.92 8.22
C ASN A 280 -36.40 -10.35 7.60
N VAL A 281 -36.39 -9.11 7.11
CA VAL A 281 -37.39 -8.63 6.14
C VAL A 281 -36.71 -7.70 5.13
N PRO A 282 -37.03 -7.76 3.81
CA PRO A 282 -36.38 -6.94 2.79
C PRO A 282 -36.92 -5.50 2.80
N LEU A 283 -36.05 -4.50 2.77
CA LEU A 283 -36.45 -3.08 2.79
C LEU A 283 -36.55 -2.49 1.38
N ASN A 284 -37.76 -2.05 1.02
CA ASN A 284 -38.01 -1.04 0.00
C ASN A 284 -37.54 0.34 0.52
N PHE A 285 -36.84 1.10 -0.30
CA PHE A 285 -36.26 2.39 0.04
C PHE A 285 -37.18 3.55 -0.33
N GLU A 286 -38.11 3.93 0.54
CA GLU A 286 -38.66 5.29 0.55
C GLU A 286 -38.82 5.74 2.00
N GLU A 287 -38.13 6.83 2.36
CA GLU A 287 -38.07 7.55 3.65
C GLU A 287 -36.80 7.32 4.49
N LYS A 288 -36.03 8.40 4.70
CA LYS A 288 -34.95 8.46 5.69
C LYS A 288 -35.55 8.80 7.07
N PRO A 289 -35.37 7.96 8.10
CA PRO A 289 -35.87 8.27 9.42
C PRO A 289 -35.06 9.39 10.08
N LYS A 290 -35.76 10.35 10.68
CA LYS A 290 -35.19 11.40 11.52
C LYS A 290 -35.03 10.89 12.96
N ASN A 291 -33.83 11.06 13.51
CA ASN A 291 -33.43 10.86 14.90
C ASN A 291 -33.54 9.43 15.46
N HIS A 292 -32.43 8.73 15.63
CA HIS A 292 -32.32 7.72 16.69
C HIS A 292 -30.92 7.65 17.31
N VAL A 293 -30.92 7.56 18.64
CA VAL A 293 -29.85 6.95 19.45
C VAL A 293 -29.70 5.51 18.95
N PHE A 294 -28.52 5.18 18.43
CA PHE A 294 -28.21 3.86 17.88
C PHE A 294 -28.01 2.84 19.03
N PRO A 295 -28.73 1.71 19.06
CA PRO A 295 -28.33 0.58 19.90
C PRO A 295 -27.09 -0.12 19.28
N PRO A 296 -26.27 -0.81 20.09
CA PRO A 296 -24.94 -1.27 19.67
C PRO A 296 -25.00 -2.28 18.52
N ILE A 297 -24.13 -2.06 17.54
CA ILE A 297 -23.89 -2.89 16.36
C ILE A 297 -23.16 -4.18 16.79
N LYS A 298 -23.59 -5.32 16.25
CA LYS A 298 -22.92 -6.61 16.44
C LYS A 298 -21.64 -6.62 15.57
N ILE A 299 -20.52 -6.14 16.11
CA ILE A 299 -19.25 -6.13 15.38
C ILE A 299 -18.71 -7.56 15.32
N LEU A 300 -18.59 -8.12 14.11
CA LEU A 300 -17.91 -9.39 13.88
C LEU A 300 -16.40 -9.19 14.07
N TYR A 301 -15.86 -9.60 15.21
CA TYR A 301 -14.42 -9.75 15.40
C TYR A 301 -14.01 -11.17 15.02
N GLY A 302 -13.32 -11.33 13.91
CA GLY A 302 -12.89 -12.63 13.42
C GLY A 302 -11.52 -12.53 12.76
N LYS A 303 -10.69 -13.56 12.99
CA LYS A 303 -9.42 -13.70 12.28
C LYS A 303 -9.75 -14.09 10.85
N MET A 304 -9.17 -13.36 9.90
CA MET A 304 -9.32 -13.65 8.47
C MET A 304 -8.05 -14.34 7.98
N GLU A 305 -8.17 -15.18 6.96
CA GLU A 305 -7.03 -15.67 6.19
C GLU A 305 -7.05 -15.01 4.81
N THR A 306 -5.87 -14.88 4.20
CA THR A 306 -5.69 -14.45 2.82
C THR A 306 -4.81 -15.47 2.13
N THR A 307 -5.06 -15.76 0.86
CA THR A 307 -4.20 -16.66 0.08
C THR A 307 -3.46 -15.84 -0.94
N ILE A 308 -2.16 -15.71 -0.72
CA ILE A 308 -1.29 -15.04 -1.66
C ILE A 308 -0.66 -16.14 -2.48
N GLN A 309 -1.02 -16.18 -3.76
CA GLN A 309 -0.27 -16.94 -4.75
C GLN A 309 1.17 -16.43 -4.73
N ASN A 310 2.14 -17.32 -4.57
CA ASN A 310 3.53 -16.92 -4.36
C ASN A 310 4.24 -16.91 -5.71
N PHE A 311 4.44 -15.72 -6.28
CA PHE A 311 5.44 -15.55 -7.32
C PHE A 311 6.83 -15.61 -6.69
N ASP A 312 7.79 -16.18 -7.43
CA ASP A 312 9.19 -16.18 -7.03
C ASP A 312 10.05 -15.42 -8.06
N LEU A 313 10.80 -14.44 -7.57
CA LEU A 313 11.73 -13.61 -8.31
C LEU A 313 13.17 -14.10 -8.13
N TYR A 314 13.89 -14.22 -9.24
CA TYR A 314 15.31 -14.52 -9.25
C TYR A 314 16.06 -13.54 -10.13
N LEU A 315 17.26 -13.18 -9.71
CA LEU A 315 18.26 -12.56 -10.55
C LEU A 315 19.32 -13.61 -10.89
N LEU A 316 19.53 -13.84 -12.17
CA LEU A 316 20.48 -14.82 -12.70
C LEU A 316 21.62 -14.12 -13.44
N ASP A 317 22.81 -14.72 -13.41
CA ASP A 317 23.92 -14.34 -14.30
C ASP A 317 23.71 -14.85 -15.75
N GLU A 318 24.68 -14.58 -16.62
CA GLU A 318 24.69 -15.03 -18.03
C GLU A 318 24.62 -16.55 -18.19
N ASN A 319 25.12 -17.29 -17.20
CA ASN A 319 25.17 -18.76 -17.16
C ASN A 319 23.95 -19.38 -16.47
N ASN A 320 22.94 -18.57 -16.14
CA ASN A 320 21.72 -18.96 -15.41
C ASN A 320 21.93 -19.36 -13.95
N ASN A 321 23.06 -19.00 -13.33
CA ASN A 321 23.23 -19.18 -11.88
C ASN A 321 22.45 -18.10 -11.13
N VAL A 322 21.74 -18.48 -10.07
CA VAL A 322 21.07 -17.51 -9.18
C VAL A 322 22.12 -16.70 -8.44
N VAL A 323 22.21 -15.42 -8.74
CA VAL A 323 23.10 -14.48 -8.04
C VAL A 323 22.38 -13.75 -6.91
N GLN A 324 21.05 -13.61 -7.02
CA GLN A 324 20.24 -13.04 -5.95
C GLN A 324 18.79 -13.51 -6.04
N LYS A 325 18.13 -13.64 -4.89
CA LYS A 325 16.69 -13.86 -4.77
C LYS A 325 16.16 -13.22 -3.48
N PRO A 326 14.88 -12.82 -3.41
CA PRO A 326 14.25 -12.40 -2.17
C PRO A 326 14.17 -13.56 -1.18
N ASN A 327 14.13 -13.24 0.11
CA ASN A 327 13.97 -14.22 1.19
C ASN A 327 12.49 -14.60 1.46
N SER A 328 11.60 -14.51 0.45
CA SER A 328 10.12 -14.41 0.54
C SER A 328 9.46 -14.90 1.84
N LEU A 329 8.61 -14.03 2.40
CA LEU A 329 7.65 -14.36 3.43
C LEU A 329 6.29 -13.76 3.04
N ARG A 330 5.29 -14.62 2.82
CA ARG A 330 3.83 -14.38 2.87
C ARG A 330 3.29 -13.04 2.32
N ARG A 331 3.90 -12.45 1.29
CA ARG A 331 3.52 -11.13 0.76
C ARG A 331 3.33 -11.16 -0.74
N ASN A 332 2.53 -10.22 -1.22
CA ASN A 332 2.24 -10.03 -2.64
C ASN A 332 3.25 -9.11 -3.36
N ILE A 333 4.45 -8.98 -2.77
CA ILE A 333 5.56 -8.25 -3.36
C ILE A 333 6.87 -8.94 -3.03
N GLU A 334 7.85 -8.72 -3.89
CA GLU A 334 9.24 -9.09 -3.66
C GLU A 334 10.17 -7.95 -4.04
N LEU A 335 11.32 -7.87 -3.35
CA LEU A 335 12.28 -6.80 -3.52
C LEU A 335 13.70 -7.38 -3.46
N ILE A 336 14.49 -7.08 -4.48
CA ILE A 336 15.92 -7.33 -4.53
C ILE A 336 16.64 -5.98 -4.43
N GLU A 337 17.52 -5.85 -3.44
CA GLU A 337 18.55 -4.82 -3.38
C GLU A 337 19.90 -5.52 -3.50
N TRP A 338 20.71 -5.14 -4.49
CA TRP A 338 21.95 -5.84 -4.79
C TRP A 338 23.01 -4.92 -5.38
N LYS A 339 24.21 -4.95 -4.80
CA LYS A 339 25.39 -4.29 -5.38
C LYS A 339 26.03 -5.24 -6.38
N VAL A 340 26.10 -4.81 -7.64
CA VAL A 340 26.56 -5.63 -8.75
C VAL A 340 28.05 -5.92 -8.60
N ASN A 341 28.41 -7.20 -8.61
CA ASN A 341 29.78 -7.66 -8.40
C ASN A 341 30.61 -7.77 -9.69
N LYS A 342 29.98 -7.87 -10.85
CA LYS A 342 30.64 -8.02 -12.16
C LYS A 342 29.84 -7.33 -13.24
N THR A 343 30.51 -6.65 -14.16
CA THR A 343 29.85 -6.10 -15.35
C THR A 343 29.42 -7.25 -16.27
N GLY A 344 28.17 -7.24 -16.74
CA GLY A 344 27.69 -8.28 -17.63
C GLY A 344 26.19 -8.24 -17.88
N LYS A 345 25.73 -9.27 -18.59
CA LYS A 345 24.32 -9.50 -18.87
C LYS A 345 23.72 -10.36 -17.77
N TYR A 346 22.58 -9.94 -17.25
CA TYR A 346 21.82 -10.62 -16.21
C TYR A 346 20.41 -10.88 -16.69
N LYS A 347 19.72 -11.81 -16.02
CA LYS A 347 18.34 -12.18 -16.33
C LYS A 347 17.50 -12.04 -15.08
N ILE A 348 16.42 -11.28 -15.17
CA ILE A 348 15.35 -11.30 -14.19
C ILE A 348 14.40 -12.42 -14.56
N LYS A 349 14.23 -13.40 -13.67
CA LYS A 349 13.32 -14.52 -13.84
C LYS A 349 12.18 -14.41 -12.84
N VAL A 350 10.95 -14.51 -13.32
CA VAL A 350 9.75 -14.63 -12.47
C VAL A 350 9.11 -15.99 -12.75
N ILE A 351 8.84 -16.75 -11.70
CA ILE A 351 8.20 -18.08 -11.78
C ILE A 351 6.75 -17.97 -11.30
N GLU A 352 5.92 -18.92 -11.73
CA GLU A 352 4.50 -19.15 -11.46
C GLU A 352 3.88 -18.41 -10.25
N PRO A 353 2.61 -17.98 -10.32
CA PRO A 353 1.59 -18.43 -11.29
C PRO A 353 1.24 -17.40 -12.39
N LEU A 354 2.07 -17.34 -13.43
CA LEU A 354 1.98 -16.38 -14.55
C LEU A 354 0.67 -16.48 -15.36
N LYS A 355 0.02 -17.64 -15.35
CA LYS A 355 -1.25 -17.89 -16.07
C LYS A 355 -2.48 -17.49 -15.26
N GLU A 356 -2.34 -17.30 -13.96
CA GLU A 356 -3.48 -17.06 -13.06
C GLU A 356 -3.58 -15.59 -12.63
N GLN A 357 -2.47 -14.87 -12.71
CA GLN A 357 -2.35 -13.56 -12.08
C GLN A 357 -1.45 -12.59 -12.83
N ASP A 358 -1.90 -11.33 -12.88
CA ASP A 358 -1.13 -10.21 -13.37
C ASP A 358 -0.01 -9.85 -12.39
N PHE A 359 1.14 -9.41 -12.91
CA PHE A 359 2.21 -8.85 -12.09
C PHE A 359 2.84 -7.62 -12.74
N VAL A 360 3.48 -6.80 -11.90
CA VAL A 360 4.27 -5.65 -12.32
C VAL A 360 5.68 -5.79 -11.77
N LEU A 361 6.65 -5.66 -12.67
CA LEU A 361 8.06 -5.62 -12.37
C LEU A 361 8.61 -4.22 -12.68
N SER A 362 9.50 -3.72 -11.84
CA SER A 362 10.16 -2.42 -12.04
C SER A 362 11.56 -2.46 -11.45
N TYR A 363 12.49 -1.67 -12.00
CA TYR A 363 13.83 -1.56 -11.42
C TYR A 363 14.49 -0.21 -11.63
N THR A 364 15.42 0.12 -10.74
CA THR A 364 16.26 1.32 -10.77
C THR A 364 17.71 0.92 -10.56
N LEU A 365 18.62 1.76 -11.07
CA LEU A 365 20.07 1.56 -11.00
C LEU A 365 20.72 2.80 -10.37
N ASN A 366 21.66 2.60 -9.45
CA ASN A 366 22.40 3.66 -8.76
C ASN A 366 23.91 3.53 -8.90
#